data_AF-A0A9J6E1E6-F1
#
_entry.id   AF-A0A9J6E1E6-F1
#
_cell.length_a   1.000
_cell.length_b   1.000
_cell.length_c   1.000
_cell.angle_alpha   90.00
_cell.angle_beta   90.00
_cell.angle_gamma   90.00
#
_symmetry.space_group_name_H-M   'P 1'
#
loop_
_entity.id
_entity.type
_entity.pdbx_description
1 polymer ?
#
loop_
_entity_poly.entity_id
_entity_poly.type
_entity_poly.pdbx_seq_one_letter_code
_entity_poly.pdbx_strand_id
1 'polypeptide(L)'
;MNNGNLALEKVVLFTANECSVQAKVSVQATVVKNVQVSSTAMAQELLAEADSLIRCKGFGEKGEFAANPKRQEKTCGGKTFSMSCPGVAQELGKACPQCRYLKKLLLNQASYKRRKVHACTRPLSYKLKIRSMQLKRTKSKILRVKLNIEKLKRKNASKDSSVFVDAIKSLPSKQQQQRSPENGWSGGNKELAAQCLLAMEE
;
A
#
# COMPACT_ATOMS: atom_id res chain seq x y z
N MET A 1 -8.05 37.99 6.29
CA MET A 1 -8.21 38.80 5.06
C MET A 1 -8.66 37.87 3.94
N ASN A 2 -9.95 37.88 3.63
CA ASN A 2 -10.51 37.11 2.52
C ASN A 2 -10.13 37.83 1.23
N ASN A 3 -9.07 37.38 0.56
CA ASN A 3 -8.87 37.70 -0.84
C ASN A 3 -10.08 37.14 -1.58
N GLY A 4 -11.09 38.00 -1.79
CA GLY A 4 -12.24 37.73 -2.61
C GLY A 4 -11.75 37.53 -4.02
N ASN A 5 -11.30 36.30 -4.32
CA ASN A 5 -11.12 35.85 -5.68
C ASN A 5 -12.49 35.97 -6.33
N LEU A 6 -12.71 37.07 -7.05
CA LEU A 6 -13.79 37.21 -8.02
C LEU A 6 -13.76 35.94 -8.87
N ALA A 7 -14.67 35.03 -8.58
CA ALA A 7 -14.79 33.78 -9.29
C ALA A 7 -15.48 34.09 -10.60
N LEU A 8 -14.70 34.65 -11.51
CA LEU A 8 -15.14 35.06 -12.83
C LEU A 8 -15.66 33.82 -13.57
N GLU A 9 -16.99 33.72 -13.68
CA GLU A 9 -17.67 32.56 -14.23
C GLU A 9 -17.40 32.44 -15.73
N LYS A 10 -17.55 33.55 -16.44
CA LYS A 10 -17.22 33.75 -17.86
C LYS A 10 -16.70 35.17 -18.03
N VAL A 11 -15.64 35.32 -18.82
CA VAL A 11 -15.06 36.63 -19.14
C VAL A 11 -14.56 36.60 -20.58
N VAL A 12 -14.87 37.66 -21.31
CA VAL A 12 -14.26 37.97 -22.59
C VAL A 12 -13.46 39.25 -22.39
N LEU A 13 -12.13 39.16 -22.53
CA LEU A 13 -11.25 40.32 -22.46
C LEU A 13 -10.84 40.72 -23.87
N PHE A 14 -11.13 41.97 -24.24
CA PHE A 14 -10.61 42.56 -25.46
C PHE A 14 -9.38 43.41 -25.10
N THR A 15 -8.24 43.08 -25.67
CA THR A 15 -6.98 43.82 -25.52
C THR A 15 -6.63 44.43 -26.87
N ALA A 16 -6.59 45.76 -26.93
CA ALA A 16 -6.18 46.49 -28.11
C ALA A 16 -4.67 46.77 -28.06
N ASN A 17 -3.97 46.38 -29.13
CA ASN A 17 -2.61 46.80 -29.44
C ASN A 17 -2.66 47.79 -30.63
N GLU A 18 -1.56 48.48 -30.91
CA GLU A 18 -1.47 49.57 -31.90
C GLU A 18 -2.11 49.27 -33.28
N CYS A 19 -2.06 48.01 -33.74
CA CYS A 19 -2.63 47.59 -35.02
C CYS A 19 -3.64 46.43 -34.96
N SER A 20 -4.00 45.93 -33.77
CA SER A 20 -4.92 44.78 -33.67
C SER A 20 -5.64 44.67 -32.34
N VAL A 21 -6.89 44.17 -32.38
CA VAL A 21 -7.64 43.81 -31.17
C VAL A 21 -7.59 42.29 -31.01
N GLN A 22 -7.14 41.82 -29.85
CA GLN A 22 -7.20 40.41 -29.47
C GLN A 22 -8.28 40.20 -28.43
N ALA A 23 -9.05 39.14 -28.58
CA ALA A 23 -10.08 38.73 -27.64
C ALA A 23 -9.70 37.40 -26.99
N LYS A 24 -9.77 37.36 -25.67
CA LYS A 24 -9.48 36.18 -24.84
C LYS A 24 -10.73 35.78 -24.07
N VAL A 25 -11.28 34.62 -24.42
CA VAL A 25 -12.45 34.03 -23.78
C VAL A 25 -11.98 33.07 -22.68
N SER A 26 -12.35 33.36 -21.44
CA SER A 26 -12.02 32.55 -20.28
C SER A 26 -13.29 32.12 -19.54
N VAL A 27 -13.40 30.84 -19.22
CA VAL A 27 -14.50 30.25 -18.44
C VAL A 27 -13.92 29.58 -17.21
N GLN A 28 -14.37 29.98 -16.02
CA GLN A 28 -13.89 29.44 -14.73
C GLN A 28 -12.35 29.45 -14.61
N ALA A 29 -11.73 30.60 -14.89
CA ALA A 29 -10.28 30.79 -14.89
C ALA A 29 -9.51 29.87 -15.87
N THR A 30 -10.17 29.33 -16.89
CA THR A 30 -9.54 28.55 -17.96
C THR A 30 -9.75 29.26 -19.29
N VAL A 31 -8.67 29.43 -20.05
CA VAL A 31 -8.73 30.04 -21.38
C VAL A 31 -9.31 29.02 -22.34
N VAL A 32 -10.43 29.36 -22.98
CA VAL A 32 -11.11 28.50 -23.95
C VAL A 32 -10.72 28.86 -25.37
N LYS A 33 -10.66 30.17 -25.67
CA LYS A 33 -10.45 30.67 -27.02
C LYS A 33 -9.66 31.98 -27.00
N ASN A 34 -8.72 32.13 -27.92
CA ASN A 34 -8.02 33.38 -28.22
C ASN A 34 -8.23 33.68 -29.70
N VAL A 35 -8.79 34.86 -30.03
CA VAL A 35 -9.17 35.22 -31.39
C VAL A 35 -8.74 36.66 -31.68
N GLN A 36 -8.23 36.94 -32.87
CA GLN A 36 -8.02 38.31 -33.33
C GLN A 36 -9.33 38.85 -33.92
N VAL A 37 -9.74 40.03 -33.47
CA VAL A 37 -11.01 40.66 -33.83
C VAL A 37 -10.72 41.84 -34.74
N SER A 38 -11.24 41.79 -35.98
CA SER A 38 -11.06 42.85 -36.99
C SER A 38 -12.32 43.69 -37.21
N SER A 39 -13.49 43.23 -36.74
CA SER A 39 -14.77 43.92 -36.92
C SER A 39 -15.64 43.85 -35.66
N THR A 40 -16.56 44.80 -35.54
CA THR A 40 -17.57 44.82 -34.48
C THR A 40 -18.53 43.63 -34.56
N ALA A 41 -18.87 43.18 -35.77
CA ALA A 41 -19.68 41.99 -35.99
C ALA A 41 -19.01 40.73 -35.39
N MET A 42 -17.71 40.54 -35.65
CA MET A 42 -16.95 39.43 -35.05
C MET A 42 -16.90 39.50 -33.52
N ALA A 43 -16.82 40.71 -32.95
CA ALA A 43 -16.85 40.89 -31.51
C ALA A 43 -18.20 40.45 -30.91
N GLN A 44 -19.32 40.81 -31.57
CA GLN A 44 -20.66 40.42 -31.15
C GLN A 44 -20.90 38.91 -31.26
N GLU A 45 -20.46 38.29 -32.36
CA GLU A 45 -20.50 36.83 -32.53
C GLU A 45 -19.72 36.10 -31.43
N LEU A 46 -18.52 36.60 -31.09
CA LEU A 46 -17.70 36.02 -30.03
C LEU A 46 -18.36 36.13 -28.65
N LEU A 47 -19.04 37.25 -28.38
CA LEU A 47 -19.80 37.43 -27.14
C LEU A 47 -20.99 36.46 -27.07
N ALA A 48 -21.73 36.29 -28.16
CA ALA A 48 -22.84 35.34 -28.25
C ALA A 48 -22.34 33.88 -28.09
N GLU A 49 -21.22 33.53 -28.72
CA GLU A 49 -20.57 32.23 -28.56
C GLU A 49 -20.17 32.00 -27.09
N ALA A 50 -19.51 32.97 -26.46
CA ALA A 50 -19.10 32.87 -25.05
C ALA A 50 -20.31 32.73 -24.11
N ASP A 51 -21.43 33.38 -24.42
CA ASP A 51 -22.66 33.25 -23.65
C ASP A 51 -23.33 31.88 -23.84
N SER A 52 -23.23 31.29 -25.04
CA SER A 52 -23.71 29.93 -25.30
C SER A 52 -22.92 28.83 -24.55
N LEU A 53 -21.67 29.10 -24.15
CA LEU A 53 -20.83 28.11 -23.49
C LEU A 53 -21.42 27.64 -22.16
N ILE A 54 -21.68 26.35 -22.04
CA ILE A 54 -22.19 25.76 -20.80
C ILE A 54 -21.04 25.57 -19.83
N ARG A 55 -21.18 26.11 -18.62
CA ARG A 55 -20.16 26.07 -17.57
C ARG A 55 -20.07 24.67 -16.95
N CYS A 56 -18.85 24.21 -16.67
CA CYS A 56 -18.64 22.96 -15.95
C CYS A 56 -19.09 23.09 -14.48
N LYS A 57 -19.83 22.11 -13.95
CA LYS A 57 -20.22 22.14 -12.51
C LYS A 57 -19.05 21.91 -11.54
N GLY A 58 -17.91 21.42 -12.02
CA GLY A 58 -16.82 20.92 -11.16
C GLY A 58 -17.11 19.51 -10.66
N PHE A 59 -16.21 18.95 -9.84
CA PHE A 59 -16.40 17.61 -9.27
C PHE A 59 -16.90 17.61 -7.83
N GLY A 60 -16.79 18.75 -7.14
CA GLY A 60 -17.30 18.93 -5.78
C GLY A 60 -17.08 20.34 -5.25
N GLU A 61 -17.33 20.49 -3.96
CA GLU A 61 -17.04 21.72 -3.22
C GLU A 61 -15.63 21.71 -2.62
N LYS A 62 -15.13 22.90 -2.27
CA LYS A 62 -13.83 23.05 -1.61
C LYS A 62 -13.84 22.29 -0.27
N GLY A 63 -12.97 21.29 -0.16
CA GLY A 63 -12.83 20.48 1.05
C GLY A 63 -13.70 19.22 1.09
N GLU A 64 -14.58 18.98 0.10
CA GLU A 64 -15.38 17.75 0.01
C GLU A 64 -14.48 16.49 -0.11
N PHE A 65 -13.35 16.65 -0.78
CA PHE A 65 -12.32 15.62 -0.89
C PHE A 65 -11.12 16.04 -0.04
N ALA A 66 -10.78 15.22 0.96
CA ALA A 66 -9.59 15.47 1.79
C ALA A 66 -8.37 15.66 0.88
N ALA A 67 -7.64 16.77 1.08
CA ALA A 67 -6.54 17.20 0.23
C ALA A 67 -5.57 16.05 -0.03
N ASN A 68 -5.64 15.50 -1.24
CA ASN A 68 -4.70 14.47 -1.67
C ASN A 68 -3.41 15.23 -2.06
N PRO A 69 -2.23 14.88 -1.52
CA PRO A 69 -1.00 15.65 -1.73
C PRO A 69 -0.58 15.72 -3.21
N LYS A 70 -1.11 14.83 -4.06
CA LYS A 70 -0.98 14.90 -5.52
C LYS A 70 -2.07 15.81 -6.09
N ARG A 71 -1.85 17.12 -6.01
CA ARG A 71 -2.76 18.19 -6.44
C ARG A 71 -3.04 18.14 -7.94
N GLN A 72 -4.02 17.33 -8.35
CA GLN A 72 -4.63 17.42 -9.69
C GLN A 72 -5.95 18.20 -9.64
N GLU A 73 -6.06 19.14 -8.71
CA GLU A 73 -7.24 19.98 -8.54
C GLU A 73 -6.90 21.48 -8.54
N LYS A 74 -7.81 22.28 -9.09
CA LYS A 74 -7.86 23.73 -8.96
C LYS A 74 -9.18 24.13 -8.32
N THR A 75 -9.20 25.24 -7.59
CA THR A 75 -10.41 25.73 -6.92
C THR A 75 -10.82 27.07 -7.54
N CYS A 76 -12.10 27.21 -7.89
CA CYS A 76 -12.67 28.46 -8.41
C CYS A 76 -14.08 28.65 -7.83
N GLY A 77 -14.35 29.79 -7.20
CA GLY A 77 -15.68 30.09 -6.65
C GLY A 77 -16.23 29.07 -5.67
N GLY A 78 -15.39 28.54 -4.77
CA GLY A 78 -15.78 27.52 -3.79
C GLY A 78 -15.96 26.11 -4.37
N LYS A 79 -15.85 25.93 -5.69
CA LYS A 79 -15.93 24.63 -6.37
C LYS A 79 -14.55 24.12 -6.74
N THR A 80 -14.40 22.80 -6.76
CA THR A 80 -13.18 22.09 -7.14
C THR A 80 -13.31 21.50 -8.54
N PHE A 81 -12.24 21.66 -9.31
CA PHE A 81 -12.14 21.26 -10.71
C PHE A 81 -10.85 20.49 -10.94
N SER A 82 -10.84 19.58 -11.91
CA SER A 82 -9.58 19.00 -12.37
C SER A 82 -8.64 20.09 -12.87
N MET A 83 -7.33 19.95 -12.67
CA MET A 83 -6.34 20.86 -13.27
C MET A 83 -6.53 20.97 -14.79
N SER A 84 -6.85 19.85 -15.44
CA SER A 84 -7.12 19.76 -16.88
C SER A 84 -8.58 20.05 -17.25
N CYS A 85 -9.36 20.66 -16.35
CA CYS A 85 -10.73 21.03 -16.67
C CYS A 85 -10.75 22.17 -17.70
N PRO A 86 -11.47 22.03 -18.84
CA PRO A 86 -11.59 23.07 -19.86
C PRO A 86 -12.53 24.22 -19.48
N GLY A 87 -13.13 24.21 -18.28
CA GLY A 87 -14.11 25.21 -17.83
C GLY A 87 -15.53 25.02 -18.39
N VAL A 88 -15.69 24.23 -19.46
CA VAL A 88 -16.97 23.99 -20.15
C VAL A 88 -17.48 22.55 -20.03
N ALA A 89 -18.79 22.36 -20.16
CA ALA A 89 -19.47 21.06 -20.19
C ALA A 89 -20.35 20.93 -21.45
N GLN A 90 -20.72 19.70 -21.79
CA GLN A 90 -21.61 19.41 -22.93
C GLN A 90 -23.09 19.64 -22.59
N GLU A 91 -23.46 19.53 -21.32
CA GLU A 91 -24.84 19.61 -20.86
C GLU A 91 -24.95 20.48 -19.61
N LEU A 92 -26.08 21.17 -19.49
CA LEU A 92 -26.36 22.06 -18.37
C LEU A 92 -26.35 21.28 -17.05
N GLY A 93 -25.67 21.82 -16.04
CA GLY A 93 -25.58 21.22 -14.71
C GLY A 93 -24.68 19.99 -14.60
N LYS A 94 -24.05 19.54 -15.70
CA LYS A 94 -23.11 18.42 -15.67
C LYS A 94 -21.65 18.87 -15.54
N ALA A 95 -20.82 17.94 -15.08
CA ALA A 95 -19.38 18.11 -15.04
C ALA A 95 -18.75 17.61 -16.35
N CYS A 96 -17.66 18.26 -16.78
CA CYS A 96 -16.89 17.81 -17.93
C CYS A 96 -16.30 16.40 -17.70
N PRO A 97 -15.93 15.66 -18.76
CA PRO A 97 -15.34 14.31 -18.63
C PRO A 97 -14.15 14.25 -17.67
N GLN A 98 -13.28 15.27 -17.68
CA GLN A 98 -12.10 15.35 -16.82
C GLN A 98 -12.46 15.45 -15.33
N CYS A 99 -13.42 16.31 -14.98
CA CYS A 99 -13.92 16.41 -13.61
C CYS A 99 -14.67 15.14 -13.18
N ARG A 100 -15.47 14.53 -14.07
CA ARG A 100 -16.16 13.25 -13.79
C ARG A 100 -15.18 12.13 -13.50
N TYR A 101 -14.13 12.01 -14.32
CA TYR A 101 -13.09 11.00 -14.15
C TYR A 101 -12.35 11.18 -12.82
N LEU A 102 -11.91 12.40 -12.52
CA LEU A 102 -11.22 12.71 -11.27
C LEU A 102 -12.11 12.41 -10.05
N LYS A 103 -13.40 12.76 -10.08
CA LYS A 103 -14.35 12.40 -9.01
C LYS A 103 -14.36 10.90 -8.75
N LYS A 104 -14.51 10.10 -9.81
CA LYS A 104 -14.55 8.64 -9.72
C LYS A 104 -13.23 8.09 -9.19
N LEU A 105 -12.10 8.65 -9.62
CA LEU A 105 -10.78 8.28 -9.14
C LEU A 105 -10.63 8.54 -7.63
N LEU A 106 -11.02 9.73 -7.16
CA LEU A 106 -10.96 10.09 -5.74
C LEU A 106 -11.87 9.19 -4.88
N LEU A 107 -13.11 8.95 -5.34
CA LEU A 107 -14.03 8.03 -4.66
C LEU A 107 -13.48 6.60 -4.59
N ASN A 108 -12.87 6.12 -5.68
CA ASN A 108 -12.24 4.80 -5.71
C ASN A 108 -11.04 4.72 -4.78
N GLN A 109 -10.20 5.75 -4.72
CA GLN A 109 -9.08 5.81 -3.78
C GLN A 109 -9.55 5.82 -2.32
N ALA A 110 -10.59 6.59 -2.00
CA ALA A 110 -11.19 6.60 -0.67
C ALA A 110 -11.78 5.23 -0.30
N SER A 111 -12.48 4.58 -1.23
CA SER A 111 -12.98 3.22 -1.08
C SER A 111 -11.86 2.20 -0.86
N TYR A 112 -10.78 2.28 -1.65
CA TYR A 112 -9.63 1.39 -1.53
C TYR A 112 -8.92 1.56 -0.19
N LYS A 113 -8.69 2.80 0.26
CA LYS A 113 -8.09 3.09 1.57
C LYS A 113 -8.92 2.45 2.70
N ARG A 114 -10.25 2.62 2.68
CA ARG A 114 -11.15 1.97 3.66
C ARG A 114 -11.04 0.44 3.62
N ARG A 115 -11.09 -0.17 2.43
CA ARG A 115 -11.01 -1.63 2.28
C ARG A 115 -9.65 -2.21 2.65
N LYS A 116 -8.55 -1.53 2.34
CA LYS A 116 -7.19 -2.01 2.67
C LYS A 116 -6.95 -2.10 4.18
N VAL A 117 -7.53 -1.17 4.94
CA VAL A 117 -7.50 -1.22 6.42
C VAL A 117 -8.20 -2.48 6.94
N HIS A 118 -9.34 -2.85 6.36
CA HIS A 118 -10.07 -4.07 6.72
C HIS A 118 -9.40 -5.36 6.21
N ALA A 119 -8.76 -5.34 5.04
CA ALA A 119 -8.09 -6.53 4.49
C ALA A 119 -6.85 -6.96 5.29
N CYS A 120 -6.19 -6.03 5.98
CA CYS A 120 -4.99 -6.32 6.78
C CYS A 120 -5.32 -6.98 8.14
N THR A 121 -6.57 -6.88 8.59
CA THR A 121 -7.05 -7.48 9.85
C THR A 121 -7.79 -8.77 9.55
N ARG A 122 -7.04 -9.85 9.26
CA ARG A 122 -7.60 -11.21 9.39
C ARG A 122 -8.26 -11.31 10.77
N PRO A 123 -9.51 -11.79 10.87
CA PRO A 123 -10.21 -11.83 12.13
C PRO A 123 -9.41 -12.65 13.14
N LEU A 124 -9.42 -12.23 14.41
CA LEU A 124 -8.65 -12.87 15.48
C LEU A 124 -8.91 -14.38 15.52
N SER A 125 -10.17 -14.79 15.33
CA SER A 125 -10.59 -16.19 15.23
C SER A 125 -9.83 -17.00 14.17
N TYR A 126 -9.57 -16.41 13.00
CA TYR A 126 -8.81 -17.06 11.93
C TYR A 126 -7.33 -17.19 12.28
N LYS A 127 -6.72 -16.14 12.90
CA LYS A 127 -5.34 -16.21 13.40
C LYS A 127 -5.19 -17.29 14.47
N LEU A 128 -6.14 -17.36 15.41
CA LEU A 128 -6.17 -18.38 16.46
C LEU A 128 -6.32 -19.80 15.88
N LYS A 129 -7.17 -19.98 14.87
CA LYS A 129 -7.32 -21.28 14.18
C LYS A 129 -6.00 -21.76 13.57
N ILE A 130 -5.26 -20.87 12.89
CA ILE A 130 -3.94 -21.21 12.33
C ILE A 130 -2.95 -21.57 13.44
N ARG A 131 -2.86 -20.75 14.50
CA ARG A 131 -1.95 -21.01 15.63
C ARG A 131 -2.27 -22.32 16.33
N SER A 132 -3.54 -22.62 16.57
CA SER A 132 -4.00 -23.89 17.14
C SER A 132 -3.58 -25.09 16.27
N MET A 133 -3.73 -24.99 14.95
CA MET A 133 -3.30 -26.04 14.02
C MET A 133 -1.78 -26.25 14.03
N GLN A 134 -0.99 -25.16 14.07
CA GLN A 134 0.47 -25.23 14.19
C GLN A 134 0.90 -25.86 15.51
N LEU A 135 0.22 -25.53 16.62
CA LEU A 135 0.46 -26.12 17.93
C LEU A 135 0.17 -27.62 17.94
N LYS A 136 -0.93 -28.06 17.31
CA LYS A 136 -1.23 -29.49 17.17
C LYS A 136 -0.14 -30.23 16.40
N ARG A 137 0.32 -29.68 15.28
CA ARG A 137 1.40 -30.28 14.47
C ARG A 137 2.71 -30.40 15.24
N THR A 138 3.08 -29.37 15.99
CA THR A 138 4.30 -29.38 16.82
C THR A 138 4.19 -30.38 17.96
N LYS A 139 3.06 -30.44 18.67
CA LYS A 139 2.81 -31.48 19.69
C LYS A 139 2.96 -32.89 19.12
N SER A 140 2.38 -33.18 17.95
CA SER A 140 2.53 -34.50 17.30
C SER A 140 3.97 -34.81 16.87
N LYS A 141 4.78 -33.79 16.52
CA LYS A 141 6.21 -33.99 16.23
C LYS A 141 6.98 -34.33 17.51
N ILE A 142 6.74 -33.59 18.59
CA ILE A 142 7.37 -33.83 19.89
C ILE A 142 7.08 -35.24 20.39
N LEU A 143 5.81 -35.69 20.31
CA LEU A 143 5.44 -37.05 20.71
C LEU A 143 6.19 -38.12 19.91
N ARG A 144 6.30 -37.96 18.58
CA ARG A 144 7.08 -38.88 17.75
C ARG A 144 8.56 -38.92 18.13
N VAL A 145 9.15 -37.76 18.42
CA VAL A 145 10.55 -37.68 18.87
C VAL A 145 10.72 -38.39 20.21
N LYS A 146 9.82 -38.18 21.18
CA LYS A 146 9.84 -38.88 22.48
C LYS A 146 9.79 -40.40 22.31
N LEU A 147 8.85 -40.90 21.50
CA LEU A 147 8.75 -42.33 21.20
C LEU A 147 10.02 -42.90 20.54
N ASN A 148 10.64 -42.15 19.62
CA ASN A 148 11.89 -42.56 19.01
C ASN A 148 13.05 -42.58 20.01
N ILE A 149 13.14 -41.59 20.91
CA ILE A 149 14.15 -41.57 21.97
C ILE A 149 13.99 -42.79 22.87
N GLU A 150 12.77 -43.09 23.32
CA GLU A 150 12.52 -44.29 24.14
C GLU A 150 12.90 -45.58 23.42
N LYS A 151 12.55 -45.70 22.13
CA LYS A 151 12.95 -46.84 21.30
C LYS A 151 14.46 -46.98 21.19
N LEU A 152 15.19 -45.87 21.00
CA LEU A 152 16.65 -45.85 20.96
C LEU A 152 17.26 -46.21 22.33
N LYS A 153 16.71 -45.69 23.43
CA LYS A 153 17.14 -46.04 24.79
C LYS A 153 17.01 -47.55 25.03
N ARG A 154 15.87 -48.16 24.68
CA ARG A 154 15.67 -49.61 24.80
C ARG A 154 16.67 -50.40 23.94
N LYS A 155 16.89 -49.98 22.69
CA LYS A 155 17.87 -50.61 21.79
C LYS A 155 19.31 -50.49 22.30
N ASN A 156 19.66 -49.37 22.94
CA ASN A 156 20.98 -49.19 23.54
C ASN A 156 21.13 -50.05 24.80
N ALA A 157 20.10 -50.14 25.64
CA ALA A 157 20.11 -50.98 26.83
C ALA A 157 20.20 -52.48 26.50
N SER A 158 19.66 -52.92 25.35
CA SER A 158 19.75 -54.32 24.90
C SER A 158 21.06 -54.66 24.19
N LYS A 159 21.93 -53.68 23.92
CA LYS A 159 23.25 -53.93 23.32
C LYS A 159 24.26 -54.15 24.43
N ASP A 160 24.98 -55.24 24.34
CA ASP A 160 26.02 -55.57 25.31
C ASP A 160 27.21 -54.62 25.17
N SER A 161 27.84 -54.27 26.29
CA SER A 161 28.93 -53.28 26.34
C SER A 161 30.17 -53.78 25.58
N SER A 162 30.32 -55.10 25.45
CA SER A 162 31.36 -55.78 24.68
C SER A 162 31.39 -55.36 23.20
N VAL A 163 30.21 -55.26 22.57
CA VAL A 163 30.05 -54.86 21.16
C VAL A 163 30.58 -53.45 20.90
N PHE A 164 30.46 -52.55 21.89
CA PHE A 164 31.00 -51.19 21.77
C PHE A 164 32.52 -51.18 21.88
N VAL A 165 33.09 -51.99 22.77
CA VAL A 165 34.55 -52.11 22.93
C VAL A 165 35.19 -52.68 21.65
N ASP A 166 34.57 -53.70 21.06
CA ASP A 166 35.08 -54.32 19.82
C ASP A 166 34.97 -53.38 18.61
N ALA A 167 33.88 -52.63 18.51
CA ALA A 167 33.74 -51.59 17.49
C ALA A 167 34.77 -50.48 17.66
N ILE A 168 35.09 -50.06 18.89
CA ILE A 168 36.14 -49.06 19.15
C ILE A 168 37.51 -49.62 18.74
N LYS A 169 37.83 -50.86 19.07
CA LYS A 169 39.09 -51.53 18.69
C LYS A 169 39.28 -51.68 17.17
N SER A 170 38.20 -51.74 16.40
CA SER A 170 38.26 -51.78 14.93
C SER A 170 38.57 -50.43 14.26
N LEU A 171 38.52 -49.31 15.01
CA LEU A 171 38.81 -47.99 14.46
C LEU A 171 40.32 -47.73 14.34
N PRO A 172 40.78 -46.84 13.46
CA PRO A 172 42.20 -46.42 13.41
C PRO A 172 42.69 -45.84 14.75
N SER A 173 43.96 -46.07 15.12
CA SER A 173 44.53 -45.73 16.44
C SER A 173 44.32 -44.27 16.88
N LYS A 174 44.40 -43.31 15.95
CA LYS A 174 44.13 -41.89 16.22
C LYS A 174 42.67 -41.63 16.65
N GLN A 175 41.71 -42.41 16.16
CA GLN A 175 40.28 -42.29 16.51
C GLN A 175 39.93 -43.05 17.79
N GLN A 176 40.68 -44.13 18.11
CA GLN A 176 40.53 -44.85 19.37
C GLN A 176 40.86 -43.96 20.57
N GLN A 177 42.00 -43.26 20.51
CA GLN A 177 42.48 -42.37 21.59
C GLN A 177 41.52 -41.22 21.90
N GLN A 178 40.75 -40.74 20.92
CA GLN A 178 39.74 -39.69 21.12
C GLN A 178 38.45 -40.19 21.78
N ARG A 179 38.18 -41.50 21.78
CA ARG A 179 36.91 -42.09 22.23
C ARG A 179 37.03 -42.95 23.49
N SER A 180 38.25 -43.18 23.99
CA SER A 180 38.48 -43.88 25.25
C SER A 180 37.89 -43.11 26.44
N PRO A 181 37.16 -43.77 27.37
CA PRO A 181 36.57 -43.12 28.55
C PRO A 181 37.59 -42.42 29.46
N GLU A 182 38.83 -42.90 29.46
CA GLU A 182 39.95 -42.38 30.26
C GLU A 182 40.43 -41.00 29.78
N ASN A 183 40.28 -40.72 28.48
CA ASN A 183 40.48 -39.39 27.90
C ASN A 183 39.15 -38.68 27.90
N GLY A 184 38.63 -38.38 29.10
CA GLY A 184 37.28 -37.87 29.32
C GLY A 184 36.91 -36.79 28.30
N TRP A 185 35.75 -36.97 27.64
CA TRP A 185 35.19 -36.13 26.58
C TRP A 185 35.73 -34.68 26.64
N SER A 186 36.82 -34.42 25.92
CA SER A 186 37.50 -33.13 25.86
C SER A 186 36.91 -32.24 24.76
N GLY A 187 35.67 -32.52 24.37
CA GLY A 187 34.89 -31.73 23.40
C GLY A 187 33.66 -31.14 24.07
N GLY A 188 33.84 -30.02 24.79
CA GLY A 188 32.87 -28.94 24.97
C GLY A 188 31.39 -29.28 25.15
N ASN A 189 31.00 -30.22 26.02
CA ASN A 189 29.59 -30.44 26.33
C ASN A 189 29.30 -30.98 27.75
N LYS A 190 30.24 -30.87 28.69
CA LYS A 190 29.98 -31.23 30.10
C LYS A 190 28.96 -30.29 30.75
N GLU A 191 28.97 -29.00 30.40
CA GLU A 191 27.99 -28.02 30.90
C GLU A 191 26.59 -28.25 30.33
N LEU A 192 26.47 -28.61 29.05
CA LEU A 192 25.18 -28.89 28.40
C LEU A 192 24.56 -30.21 28.89
N ALA A 193 25.38 -31.22 29.22
CA ALA A 193 24.92 -32.46 29.84
C ALA A 193 24.46 -32.22 31.29
N ALA A 194 25.18 -31.40 32.06
CA ALA A 194 24.79 -31.02 33.42
C ALA A 194 23.50 -30.15 33.44
N GLN A 195 23.37 -29.19 32.52
CA GLN A 195 22.16 -28.38 32.37
C GLN A 195 20.94 -29.20 31.93
N CYS A 196 21.12 -30.22 31.08
CA CYS A 196 20.02 -31.11 30.70
C CYS A 196 19.57 -32.02 31.85
N LEU A 197 20.46 -32.40 32.78
CA LEU A 197 20.09 -33.19 33.94
C LEU A 197 19.32 -32.36 34.97
N LEU A 198 19.76 -31.12 35.24
CA LEU A 198 19.07 -30.21 36.16
C LEU A 198 17.66 -29.83 35.66
N ALA A 199 17.48 -29.67 34.34
CA ALA A 199 16.18 -29.33 33.76
C ALA A 199 15.17 -30.51 33.68
N MET A 200 15.53 -31.71 34.14
CA MET A 200 14.61 -32.85 34.24
C MET A 200 14.17 -33.16 35.69
N GLU A 201 14.76 -32.47 36.68
CA GLU A 201 14.42 -32.64 38.10
C GLU A 201 13.47 -31.54 38.63
N GLU A 202 13.10 -30.57 37.78
CA GLU A 202 11.99 -29.60 37.96
C GLU A 202 10.76 -29.98 37.11
#